data_AF-A0A1R3S1K9-F1
#
_entry.id   AF-A0A1R3S1K9-F1
#
_cell.length_a   1.000
_cell.length_b   1.000
_cell.length_c   1.000
_cell.angle_alpha   90.00
_cell.angle_beta   90.00
_cell.angle_gamma   90.00
#
_symmetry.space_group_name_H-M   'P 1'
#
loop_
_entity.id
_entity.type
_entity.pdbx_description
1 polymer ?
#
loop_
_entity_poly.entity_id
_entity_poly.type
_entity_poly.pdbx_seq_one_letter_code
_entity_poly.pdbx_strand_id
1 'polypeptide(L)'
;MGLPSRPPCRVLIIGGGISGLAMACKLKRAFNLNDYCMYDRQSSLGGTWWANTYPGCAVDVPGFTYSFSFAPNPHFTRLFPPQEEILEYLSTVAIQYGVDRHFTGHTEWTGAVWQEKKRTWLVTLQDLNTGQSFTQECQVLVSAVGGIVNPQELKIPGVEDFRGQIIHTARWRHDVDLTNKHVAVIGNGASSIQLIPAIADQAKSITQFMRTPHHIVQANNYNISPTWRAVFHHLPILLYVFRLFMLLYMEIAFFQFQNTPNGRARRLASEKASQEYVQNTAPEQYWDLLIPKYEFGCKRRLFDHTYLTTLHQTHKVTLTNDPIVSLTTNAIKTQHGSSIPVDIIILATGFSLSQYTTPLEGRNHKTRAQHWSTYGHKATFKTVAMHGFPNFFYVLGPNSGRLYTSTVQVIESEADLIISTITPILQGKATTVEVKEESERRFDQQLHQAMEGTVHGVGEGGCSSYFVDRDTGKNWFVYPWNSLHLWMSMYWRVGRDWVYQS
;
A
#
# COMPACT_ATOMS: atom_id res chain seq x y z
N MET A 1 17.60 -9.43 -32.58
CA MET A 1 16.28 -9.23 -33.23
C MET A 1 15.38 -8.60 -32.20
N GLY A 2 14.86 -7.40 -32.45
CA GLY A 2 13.96 -6.74 -31.50
C GLY A 2 12.71 -7.59 -31.30
N LEU A 3 12.28 -7.75 -30.05
CA LEU A 3 10.97 -8.35 -29.76
C LEU A 3 9.92 -7.58 -30.56
N PRO A 4 9.05 -8.27 -31.34
CA PRO A 4 8.04 -7.57 -32.11
C PRO A 4 7.14 -6.78 -31.16
N SER A 5 6.82 -5.54 -31.55
CA SER A 5 5.71 -4.79 -30.94
C SER A 5 4.48 -5.70 -30.94
N ARG A 6 3.98 -6.04 -29.76
CA ARG A 6 2.72 -6.77 -29.62
C ARG A 6 1.58 -5.93 -30.23
N PRO A 7 0.48 -6.55 -30.70
CA PRO A 7 -0.66 -5.80 -31.21
C PRO A 7 -1.10 -4.73 -30.21
N PRO A 8 -1.48 -3.51 -30.65
CA PRO A 8 -1.99 -2.49 -29.76
C PRO A 8 -3.19 -3.02 -28.96
N CYS A 9 -3.25 -2.71 -27.67
CA CYS A 9 -4.37 -3.11 -26.81
C CYS A 9 -5.22 -1.90 -26.43
N ARG A 10 -6.49 -2.11 -26.06
CA ARG A 10 -7.35 -0.97 -25.69
C ARG A 10 -6.98 -0.40 -24.34
N VAL A 11 -6.70 -1.27 -23.37
CA VAL A 11 -6.30 -0.88 -22.02
C VAL A 11 -5.03 -1.63 -21.64
N LEU A 12 -4.07 -0.91 -21.06
CA LEU A 12 -2.86 -1.49 -20.50
C LEU A 12 -2.82 -1.17 -19.00
N ILE A 13 -2.79 -2.21 -18.18
CA ILE A 13 -2.69 -2.12 -16.73
C ILE A 13 -1.25 -2.46 -16.32
N ILE A 14 -0.59 -1.58 -15.58
CA ILE A 14 0.72 -1.85 -14.96
C ILE A 14 0.49 -2.19 -13.48
N GLY A 15 0.81 -3.41 -13.09
CA GLY A 15 0.63 -3.95 -11.74
C GLY A 15 -0.45 -5.04 -11.70
N GLY A 16 -0.07 -6.23 -11.26
CA GLY A 16 -0.90 -7.43 -11.03
C GLY A 16 -1.29 -7.62 -9.57
N GLY A 17 -1.21 -6.56 -8.76
CA GLY A 17 -1.72 -6.54 -7.39
C GLY A 17 -3.24 -6.37 -7.32
N ILE A 18 -3.76 -6.20 -6.10
CA ILE A 18 -5.19 -6.03 -5.85
C ILE A 18 -5.83 -4.87 -6.64
N SER A 19 -5.09 -3.78 -6.87
CA SER A 19 -5.53 -2.65 -7.72
C SER A 19 -5.70 -3.03 -9.19
N GLY A 20 -4.72 -3.74 -9.76
CA GLY A 20 -4.77 -4.18 -11.16
C GLY A 20 -5.83 -5.24 -11.38
N LEU A 21 -5.96 -6.19 -10.45
CA LEU A 21 -7.02 -7.19 -10.45
C LEU A 21 -8.40 -6.56 -10.36
N ALA A 22 -8.61 -5.55 -9.51
CA ALA A 22 -9.87 -4.82 -9.45
C ALA A 22 -10.20 -4.19 -10.81
N MET A 23 -9.24 -3.46 -11.39
CA MET A 23 -9.43 -2.81 -12.69
C MET A 23 -9.76 -3.82 -13.80
N ALA A 24 -9.02 -4.93 -13.88
CA ALA A 24 -9.26 -5.99 -14.85
C ALA A 24 -10.63 -6.66 -14.67
N CYS A 25 -11.03 -6.97 -13.43
CA CYS A 25 -12.36 -7.51 -13.12
C CYS A 25 -13.47 -6.52 -13.50
N LYS A 26 -13.27 -5.22 -13.25
CA LYS A 26 -14.26 -4.19 -13.62
C LYS A 26 -14.37 -4.03 -15.14
N LEU A 27 -13.27 -4.08 -15.90
CA LEU A 27 -13.29 -4.13 -17.37
C LEU A 27 -14.06 -5.34 -17.88
N LYS A 28 -13.81 -6.52 -17.29
CA LYS A 28 -14.52 -7.76 -17.62
C LYS A 28 -16.02 -7.65 -17.34
N ARG A 29 -16.40 -7.12 -16.18
CA ARG A 29 -17.81 -6.98 -15.77
C ARG A 29 -18.57 -5.92 -16.57
N ALA A 30 -17.94 -4.80 -16.90
CA ALA A 30 -18.61 -3.68 -17.57
C ALA A 30 -18.72 -3.86 -19.10
N PHE A 31 -17.70 -4.47 -19.73
CA PHE A 31 -17.60 -4.53 -21.19
C PHE A 31 -17.36 -5.94 -21.75
N ASN A 32 -17.16 -6.94 -20.88
CA ASN A 32 -16.62 -8.24 -21.28
C ASN A 32 -15.34 -8.10 -22.15
N LEU A 33 -14.53 -7.07 -21.83
CA LEU A 33 -13.36 -6.70 -22.63
C LEU A 33 -12.31 -7.81 -22.56
N ASN A 34 -11.78 -8.23 -23.72
CA ASN A 34 -10.68 -9.20 -23.81
C ASN A 34 -9.41 -8.58 -24.43
N ASP A 35 -9.51 -7.42 -25.08
CA ASP A 35 -8.37 -6.73 -25.69
C ASP A 35 -7.73 -5.74 -24.72
N TYR A 36 -7.14 -6.28 -23.65
CA TYR A 36 -6.33 -5.54 -22.69
C TYR A 36 -5.14 -6.38 -22.22
N CYS A 37 -4.10 -5.71 -21.74
CA CYS A 37 -2.90 -6.35 -21.20
C CYS A 37 -2.67 -5.92 -19.74
N MET A 38 -2.10 -6.81 -18.94
CA MET A 38 -1.66 -6.53 -17.58
C MET A 38 -0.22 -7.00 -17.41
N TYR A 39 0.69 -6.08 -17.06
CA TYR A 39 2.11 -6.39 -16.85
C TYR A 39 2.52 -6.14 -15.41
N ASP A 40 3.34 -7.03 -14.84
CA ASP A 40 3.96 -6.84 -13.53
C ASP A 40 5.39 -7.37 -13.54
N ARG A 41 6.24 -6.79 -12.70
CA ARG A 41 7.61 -7.25 -12.48
C ARG A 41 7.66 -8.60 -11.78
N GLN A 42 6.66 -8.88 -10.94
CA GLN A 42 6.52 -10.15 -10.24
C GLN A 42 6.10 -11.24 -11.22
N SER A 43 6.46 -12.48 -10.89
CA SER A 43 6.14 -13.65 -11.71
C SER A 43 4.67 -14.02 -11.69
N SER A 44 3.92 -13.58 -10.68
CA SER A 44 2.51 -13.95 -10.47
C SER A 44 1.69 -12.78 -9.93
N LEU A 45 0.37 -12.96 -9.94
CA LEU A 45 -0.62 -12.03 -9.39
C LEU A 45 -0.57 -11.99 -7.86
N GLY A 46 -1.01 -10.88 -7.29
CA GLY A 46 -1.16 -10.69 -5.84
C GLY A 46 -0.46 -9.45 -5.30
N GLY A 47 0.54 -8.92 -6.02
CA GLY A 47 1.24 -7.69 -5.65
C GLY A 47 1.89 -7.78 -4.27
N THR A 48 1.47 -6.94 -3.31
CA THR A 48 1.94 -6.98 -1.92
C THR A 48 1.87 -8.38 -1.32
N TRP A 49 0.79 -9.12 -1.58
CA TRP A 49 0.56 -10.45 -1.03
C TRP A 49 1.33 -11.55 -1.77
N TRP A 50 1.86 -11.28 -2.96
CA TRP A 50 2.84 -12.15 -3.60
C TRP A 50 4.25 -11.90 -3.04
N ALA A 51 4.60 -10.62 -2.84
CA ALA A 51 5.96 -10.24 -2.47
C ALA A 51 6.30 -10.45 -0.98
N ASN A 52 5.35 -10.29 -0.07
CA ASN A 52 5.61 -10.31 1.38
C ASN A 52 5.24 -11.65 1.98
N THR A 53 6.18 -12.60 2.00
CA THR A 53 5.95 -13.98 2.52
C THR A 53 6.69 -14.24 3.84
N TYR A 54 7.06 -13.18 4.57
CA TYR A 54 7.72 -13.32 5.86
C TYR A 54 6.77 -13.92 6.93
N PRO A 55 7.30 -14.69 7.91
CA PRO A 55 6.50 -15.30 8.96
C PRO A 55 5.63 -14.28 9.72
N GLY A 56 4.35 -14.60 9.90
CA GLY A 56 3.38 -13.73 10.58
C GLY A 56 2.75 -12.64 9.71
N CYS A 57 3.10 -12.53 8.43
CA CYS A 57 2.48 -11.56 7.52
C CYS A 57 0.95 -11.78 7.43
N ALA A 58 0.17 -10.74 7.74
CA ALA A 58 -1.28 -10.78 7.76
C ALA A 58 -1.87 -9.39 7.49
N VAL A 59 -3.17 -9.34 7.14
CA VAL A 59 -3.91 -8.07 7.07
C VAL A 59 -4.10 -7.46 8.45
N ASP A 60 -4.26 -6.14 8.51
CA ASP A 60 -4.52 -5.38 9.73
C ASP A 60 -5.93 -4.77 9.76
N VAL A 61 -6.77 -5.15 8.81
CA VAL A 61 -8.21 -4.86 8.75
C VAL A 61 -8.99 -6.17 8.57
N PRO A 62 -10.25 -6.25 9.01
CA PRO A 62 -11.07 -7.44 8.82
C PRO A 62 -11.05 -7.96 7.38
N GLY A 63 -10.77 -9.24 7.16
CA GLY A 63 -10.71 -9.87 5.83
C GLY A 63 -11.99 -9.66 5.03
N PHE A 64 -13.14 -9.62 5.71
CA PHE A 64 -14.44 -9.33 5.13
C PHE A 64 -14.56 -7.95 4.47
N THR A 65 -13.77 -6.96 4.88
CA THR A 65 -13.69 -5.64 4.22
C THR A 65 -12.46 -5.52 3.32
N TYR A 66 -11.51 -6.46 3.43
CA TYR A 66 -10.32 -6.60 2.58
C TYR A 66 -10.51 -7.60 1.41
N SER A 67 -11.77 -7.89 1.05
CA SER A 67 -12.13 -8.55 -0.21
C SER A 67 -12.82 -7.57 -1.17
N PHE A 68 -12.89 -7.87 -2.46
CA PHE A 68 -13.72 -7.13 -3.41
C PHE A 68 -15.20 -7.22 -3.03
N SER A 69 -15.94 -6.13 -3.20
CA SER A 69 -17.39 -6.10 -2.91
C SER A 69 -18.19 -6.96 -3.90
N PHE A 70 -17.69 -7.10 -5.13
CA PHE A 70 -18.30 -7.92 -6.17
C PHE A 70 -17.92 -9.42 -6.10
N ALA A 71 -16.98 -9.78 -5.22
CA ALA A 71 -16.53 -11.15 -5.00
C ALA A 71 -16.09 -11.34 -3.53
N PRO A 72 -17.02 -11.26 -2.55
CA PRO A 72 -16.68 -11.42 -1.14
C PRO A 72 -16.25 -12.86 -0.85
N ASN A 73 -15.34 -13.05 0.11
CA ASN A 73 -14.82 -14.36 0.47
C ASN A 73 -15.43 -14.89 1.79
N PRO A 74 -16.21 -15.98 1.78
CA PRO A 74 -16.73 -16.61 2.99
C PRO A 74 -15.74 -17.56 3.68
N HIS A 75 -14.57 -17.82 3.06
CA HIS A 75 -13.68 -18.90 3.46
C HIS A 75 -12.52 -18.49 4.38
N PHE A 76 -12.34 -17.20 4.67
CA PHE A 76 -11.28 -16.75 5.58
C PHE A 76 -11.38 -17.44 6.94
N THR A 77 -10.25 -17.95 7.44
CA THR A 77 -10.25 -18.74 8.68
C THR A 77 -10.16 -17.88 9.93
N ARG A 78 -9.76 -16.62 9.78
CA ARG A 78 -9.61 -15.64 10.87
C ARG A 78 -10.16 -14.29 10.47
N LEU A 79 -10.50 -13.46 11.46
CA LEU A 79 -10.95 -12.09 11.22
C LEU A 79 -9.88 -11.27 10.47
N PHE A 80 -8.61 -11.43 10.84
CA PHE A 80 -7.45 -10.88 10.14
C PHE A 80 -6.68 -12.03 9.46
N PRO A 81 -7.05 -12.41 8.23
CA PRO A 81 -6.43 -13.55 7.54
C PRO A 81 -4.92 -13.37 7.30
N PRO A 82 -4.15 -14.48 7.34
CA PRO A 82 -2.74 -14.47 6.97
C PRO A 82 -2.54 -14.18 5.47
N GLN A 83 -1.32 -13.84 5.10
CA GLN A 83 -0.96 -13.51 3.71
C GLN A 83 -1.35 -14.60 2.71
N GLU A 84 -1.14 -15.87 3.05
CA GLU A 84 -1.45 -17.01 2.17
C GLU A 84 -2.93 -17.05 1.76
N GLU A 85 -3.85 -16.82 2.71
CA GLU A 85 -5.30 -16.79 2.44
C GLU A 85 -5.69 -15.60 1.55
N ILE A 86 -5.03 -14.46 1.70
CA ILE A 86 -5.26 -13.30 0.81
C ILE A 86 -4.76 -13.59 -0.60
N LEU A 87 -3.58 -14.19 -0.73
CA LEU A 87 -3.01 -14.54 -2.03
C LEU A 87 -3.86 -15.59 -2.75
N GLU A 88 -4.34 -16.61 -2.03
CA GLU A 88 -5.27 -17.62 -2.55
C GLU A 88 -6.58 -16.97 -3.00
N TYR A 89 -7.14 -16.06 -2.19
CA TYR A 89 -8.34 -15.31 -2.54
C TYR A 89 -8.17 -14.52 -3.84
N LEU A 90 -7.09 -13.74 -3.98
CA LEU A 90 -6.83 -12.94 -5.18
C LEU A 90 -6.65 -13.81 -6.42
N SER A 91 -5.95 -14.95 -6.28
CA SER A 91 -5.77 -15.93 -7.35
C SER A 91 -7.10 -16.54 -7.78
N THR A 92 -7.95 -16.90 -6.81
CA THR A 92 -9.30 -17.46 -7.07
C THR A 92 -10.17 -16.47 -7.83
N VAL A 93 -10.19 -15.19 -7.42
CA VAL A 93 -10.93 -14.14 -8.13
C VAL A 93 -10.37 -13.95 -9.54
N ALA A 94 -9.04 -13.94 -9.71
CA ALA A 94 -8.43 -13.76 -11.02
C ALA A 94 -8.88 -14.83 -12.02
N ILE A 95 -8.90 -16.09 -11.59
CA ILE A 95 -9.36 -17.24 -12.38
C ILE A 95 -10.87 -17.17 -12.62
N GLN A 96 -11.67 -16.87 -11.57
CA GLN A 96 -13.13 -16.78 -11.66
C GLN A 96 -13.60 -15.78 -12.72
N TYR A 97 -12.92 -14.63 -12.83
CA TYR A 97 -13.22 -13.61 -13.85
C TYR A 97 -12.44 -13.85 -15.15
N GLY A 98 -11.53 -14.83 -15.20
CA GLY A 98 -10.63 -15.10 -16.31
C GLY A 98 -9.82 -13.88 -16.70
N VAL A 99 -9.31 -13.15 -15.71
CA VAL A 99 -8.44 -11.98 -15.92
C VAL A 99 -6.95 -12.35 -15.86
N ASP A 100 -6.65 -13.51 -15.28
CA ASP A 100 -5.33 -14.15 -15.23
C ASP A 100 -4.71 -14.37 -16.63
N ARG A 101 -5.52 -14.74 -17.63
CA ARG A 101 -5.04 -14.91 -19.02
C ARG A 101 -4.51 -13.64 -19.69
N HIS A 102 -4.76 -12.47 -19.11
CA HIS A 102 -4.27 -11.18 -19.62
C HIS A 102 -2.99 -10.71 -18.90
N PHE A 103 -2.53 -11.48 -17.90
CA PHE A 103 -1.35 -11.18 -17.11
C PHE A 103 -0.07 -11.64 -17.80
N THR A 104 0.97 -10.82 -17.73
CA THR A 104 2.34 -11.20 -18.07
C THR A 104 3.26 -10.70 -16.95
N GLY A 105 3.83 -11.65 -16.21
CA GLY A 105 4.82 -11.37 -15.17
C GLY A 105 6.21 -11.07 -15.72
N HIS A 106 7.20 -10.91 -14.83
CA HIS A 106 8.60 -10.65 -15.18
C HIS A 106 8.79 -9.46 -16.15
N THR A 107 7.89 -8.47 -16.10
CA THR A 107 7.90 -7.33 -17.02
C THR A 107 7.88 -6.03 -16.25
N GLU A 108 8.99 -5.30 -16.25
CA GLU A 108 9.12 -4.01 -15.58
C GLU A 108 8.67 -2.86 -16.50
N TRP A 109 7.94 -1.89 -15.94
CA TRP A 109 7.58 -0.67 -16.63
C TRP A 109 8.70 0.37 -16.51
N THR A 110 9.26 0.79 -17.65
CA THR A 110 10.42 1.69 -17.70
C THR A 110 10.13 3.06 -18.28
N GLY A 111 8.98 3.27 -18.92
CA GLY A 111 8.54 4.60 -19.34
C GLY A 111 7.24 4.58 -20.14
N ALA A 112 6.61 5.75 -20.32
CA ALA A 112 5.51 5.90 -21.27
C ALA A 112 5.42 7.32 -21.84
N VAL A 113 5.09 7.43 -23.12
CA VAL A 113 4.95 8.71 -23.82
C VAL A 113 3.61 8.75 -24.56
N TRP A 114 2.89 9.85 -24.44
CA TRP A 114 1.66 10.10 -25.19
C TRP A 114 1.94 10.44 -26.66
N GLN A 115 1.25 9.74 -27.57
CA GLN A 115 1.37 9.95 -29.02
C GLN A 115 0.21 10.82 -29.53
N GLU A 116 0.44 12.13 -29.67
CA GLU A 116 -0.60 13.09 -30.06
C GLU A 116 -1.30 12.76 -31.39
N LYS A 117 -0.55 12.27 -32.39
CA LYS A 117 -1.10 11.90 -33.71
C LYS A 117 -1.96 10.64 -33.66
N LYS A 118 -1.61 9.66 -32.83
CA LYS A 118 -2.31 8.37 -32.73
C LYS A 118 -3.38 8.35 -31.66
N ARG A 119 -3.37 9.31 -30.73
CA ARG A 119 -4.24 9.33 -29.54
C ARG A 119 -4.07 8.08 -28.66
N THR A 120 -2.83 7.60 -28.54
CA THR A 120 -2.46 6.39 -27.79
C THR A 120 -1.21 6.65 -26.93
N TRP A 121 -0.98 5.80 -25.95
CA TRP A 121 0.25 5.72 -25.18
C TRP A 121 1.22 4.73 -25.83
N LEU A 122 2.48 5.12 -25.99
CA LEU A 122 3.58 4.19 -26.24
C LEU A 122 4.25 3.87 -24.91
N VAL A 123 4.13 2.63 -24.46
CA VAL A 123 4.64 2.18 -23.16
C VAL A 123 5.90 1.36 -23.36
N THR A 124 6.99 1.74 -22.72
CA THR A 124 8.26 1.01 -22.73
C THR A 124 8.30 0.04 -21.56
N LEU A 125 8.57 -1.22 -21.87
CA LEU A 125 8.61 -2.34 -20.95
C LEU A 125 9.96 -3.05 -21.08
N GLN A 126 10.39 -3.72 -20.02
CA GLN A 126 11.58 -4.56 -20.01
C GLN A 126 11.23 -5.96 -19.51
N ASP A 127 11.56 -6.98 -20.30
CA ASP A 127 11.52 -8.37 -19.84
C ASP A 127 12.70 -8.59 -18.88
N LEU A 128 12.39 -8.97 -17.63
CA LEU A 128 13.37 -9.13 -16.56
C LEU A 128 14.18 -10.41 -16.66
N ASN A 129 13.71 -11.40 -17.43
CA ASN A 129 14.45 -12.65 -17.64
C ASN A 129 15.53 -12.48 -18.71
N THR A 130 15.25 -11.70 -19.75
CA THR A 130 16.16 -11.48 -20.89
C THR A 130 16.89 -10.14 -20.86
N GLY A 131 16.41 -9.18 -20.07
CA GLY A 131 16.87 -7.79 -20.04
C GLY A 131 16.45 -6.97 -21.26
N GLN A 132 15.72 -7.54 -22.23
CA GLN A 132 15.35 -6.87 -23.46
C GLN A 132 14.21 -5.88 -23.25
N SER A 133 14.37 -4.66 -23.79
CA SER A 133 13.30 -3.67 -23.82
C SER A 133 12.42 -3.81 -25.07
N PHE A 134 11.13 -3.58 -24.91
CA PHE A 134 10.14 -3.56 -25.98
C PHE A 134 9.07 -2.50 -25.70
N THR A 135 8.25 -2.20 -26.71
CA THR A 135 7.17 -1.22 -26.59
C THR A 135 5.80 -1.85 -26.80
N GLN A 136 4.82 -1.41 -26.04
CA GLN A 136 3.40 -1.75 -26.18
C GLN A 136 2.60 -0.46 -26.40
N GLU A 137 1.81 -0.41 -27.47
CA GLU A 137 0.87 0.70 -27.71
C GLU A 137 -0.48 0.40 -27.05
N CYS A 138 -1.11 1.41 -26.43
CA CYS A 138 -2.48 1.29 -25.90
C CYS A 138 -3.32 2.57 -25.95
N GLN A 139 -4.65 2.46 -25.98
CA GLN A 139 -5.54 3.63 -25.94
C GLN A 139 -5.59 4.25 -24.54
N VAL A 140 -5.71 3.41 -23.51
CA VAL A 140 -5.79 3.79 -22.10
C VAL A 140 -4.66 3.13 -21.33
N LEU A 141 -3.95 3.90 -20.51
CA LEU A 141 -2.89 3.42 -19.63
C LEU A 141 -3.32 3.58 -18.17
N VAL A 142 -3.34 2.47 -17.42
CA VAL A 142 -3.68 2.46 -15.99
C VAL A 142 -2.47 2.02 -15.17
N SER A 143 -1.97 2.90 -14.32
CA SER A 143 -0.92 2.60 -13.36
C SER A 143 -1.54 2.11 -12.05
N ALA A 144 -1.44 0.81 -11.81
CA ALA A 144 -1.84 0.10 -10.59
C ALA A 144 -0.62 -0.45 -9.82
N VAL A 145 0.53 0.22 -9.94
CA VAL A 145 1.83 -0.20 -9.39
C VAL A 145 1.87 -0.27 -7.86
N GLY A 146 0.99 0.44 -7.15
CA GLY A 146 1.01 0.53 -5.70
C GLY A 146 2.12 1.43 -5.14
N GLY A 147 2.04 1.77 -3.84
CA GLY A 147 2.94 2.74 -3.21
C GLY A 147 4.01 2.15 -2.29
N ILE A 148 3.94 0.86 -2.00
CA ILE A 148 4.74 0.17 -0.95
C ILE A 148 5.31 -1.11 -1.57
N VAL A 149 6.25 -0.96 -2.50
CA VAL A 149 6.74 -2.05 -3.37
C VAL A 149 8.25 -2.23 -3.29
N ASN A 150 9.01 -1.15 -3.44
CA ASN A 150 10.46 -1.21 -3.45
C ASN A 150 11.00 -1.15 -2.01
N PRO A 151 11.70 -2.17 -1.52
CA PRO A 151 12.18 -2.20 -0.14
C PRO A 151 13.26 -1.15 0.11
N GLN A 152 13.30 -0.62 1.33
CA GLN A 152 14.34 0.32 1.73
C GLN A 152 15.63 -0.45 2.07
N GLU A 153 16.66 -0.29 1.24
CA GLU A 153 17.96 -0.92 1.45
C GLU A 153 18.68 -0.39 2.70
N LEU A 154 19.48 -1.26 3.32
CA LEU A 154 20.35 -0.89 4.44
C LEU A 154 21.59 -0.19 3.90
N LYS A 155 21.75 1.09 4.25
CA LYS A 155 22.91 1.92 3.87
C LYS A 155 23.65 2.37 5.12
N ILE A 156 24.58 1.56 5.60
CA ILE A 156 25.45 1.86 6.74
C ILE A 156 26.89 1.40 6.47
N PRO A 157 27.90 2.04 7.07
CA PRO A 157 29.30 1.62 6.93
C PRO A 157 29.51 0.16 7.32
N GLY A 158 30.36 -0.56 6.57
CA GLY A 158 30.72 -1.96 6.82
C GLY A 158 29.70 -3.00 6.36
N VAL A 159 28.61 -2.58 5.69
CA VAL A 159 27.59 -3.52 5.17
C VAL A 159 28.16 -4.51 4.16
N GLU A 160 29.10 -4.09 3.33
CA GLU A 160 29.79 -4.94 2.34
C GLU A 160 30.72 -5.98 3.00
N ASP A 161 31.17 -5.72 4.22
CA ASP A 161 32.10 -6.60 4.96
C ASP A 161 31.36 -7.64 5.82
N PHE A 162 30.04 -7.48 6.03
CA PHE A 162 29.23 -8.37 6.85
C PHE A 162 29.13 -9.76 6.22
N ARG A 163 29.58 -10.80 6.92
CA ARG A 163 29.61 -12.18 6.41
C ARG A 163 28.30 -12.95 6.63
N GLY A 164 27.38 -12.39 7.40
CA GLY A 164 26.07 -12.97 7.65
C GLY A 164 25.07 -12.72 6.53
N GLN A 165 23.81 -13.11 6.74
CA GLN A 165 22.74 -12.87 5.77
C GLN A 165 22.03 -11.53 6.04
N ILE A 166 21.74 -10.75 5.00
CA ILE A 166 20.89 -9.56 5.09
C ILE A 166 19.64 -9.81 4.23
N ILE A 167 18.46 -9.78 4.84
CA ILE A 167 17.20 -10.13 4.20
C ILE A 167 16.20 -9.01 4.49
N HIS A 168 15.45 -8.58 3.49
CA HIS A 168 14.33 -7.64 3.71
C HIS A 168 13.02 -8.42 3.82
N THR A 169 12.09 -7.99 4.68
CA THR A 169 10.79 -8.68 4.87
C THR A 169 10.00 -8.84 3.57
N ALA A 170 10.01 -7.83 2.70
CA ALA A 170 9.42 -7.85 1.36
C ALA A 170 10.17 -8.68 0.28
N ARG A 171 11.30 -9.31 0.64
CA ARG A 171 12.09 -10.22 -0.21
C ARG A 171 12.53 -11.41 0.63
N TRP A 172 11.55 -12.00 1.33
CA TRP A 172 11.80 -13.05 2.29
C TRP A 172 12.48 -14.26 1.62
N ARG A 173 13.48 -14.82 2.31
CA ARG A 173 14.26 -15.96 1.83
C ARG A 173 13.91 -17.19 2.65
N HIS A 174 13.11 -18.08 2.04
CA HIS A 174 12.65 -19.32 2.68
C HIS A 174 13.77 -20.36 2.88
N ASP A 175 14.93 -20.15 2.27
CA ASP A 175 16.12 -21.01 2.40
C ASP A 175 16.98 -20.67 3.62
N VAL A 176 16.67 -19.59 4.35
CA VAL A 176 17.45 -19.16 5.51
C VAL A 176 16.86 -19.71 6.81
N ASP A 177 17.64 -20.55 7.49
CA ASP A 177 17.30 -21.09 8.81
C ASP A 177 17.73 -20.14 9.94
N LEU A 178 16.77 -19.78 10.79
CA LEU A 178 17.00 -18.92 11.96
C LEU A 178 17.39 -19.73 13.21
N THR A 179 17.33 -21.06 13.15
CA THR A 179 17.59 -21.94 14.29
C THR A 179 19.01 -21.74 14.83
N ASN A 180 19.11 -21.53 16.14
CA ASN A 180 20.38 -21.27 16.83
C ASN A 180 21.16 -20.02 16.33
N LYS A 181 20.50 -19.10 15.61
CA LYS A 181 21.12 -17.86 15.10
C LYS A 181 20.83 -16.64 15.97
N HIS A 182 21.81 -15.74 16.03
CA HIS A 182 21.66 -14.38 16.54
C HIS A 182 21.08 -13.49 15.44
N VAL A 183 19.83 -13.06 15.59
CA VAL A 183 19.09 -12.30 14.58
C VAL A 183 18.96 -10.84 15.01
N ALA A 184 19.31 -9.91 14.13
CA ALA A 184 18.97 -8.50 14.29
C ALA A 184 17.75 -8.15 13.44
N VAL A 185 16.75 -7.49 14.02
CA VAL A 185 15.60 -6.96 13.29
C VAL A 185 15.68 -5.44 13.28
N ILE A 186 15.90 -4.82 12.12
CA ILE A 186 16.02 -3.37 12.01
C ILE A 186 14.66 -2.80 11.57
N GLY A 187 14.03 -2.02 12.46
CA GLY A 187 12.72 -1.41 12.27
C GLY A 187 11.69 -1.88 13.28
N ASN A 188 10.65 -1.07 13.49
CA ASN A 188 9.59 -1.32 14.47
C ASN A 188 8.19 -0.98 13.95
N GLY A 189 7.99 -1.11 12.63
CA GLY A 189 6.70 -0.94 11.97
C GLY A 189 5.85 -2.22 11.97
N ALA A 190 4.83 -2.25 11.10
CA ALA A 190 3.89 -3.36 10.98
C ALA A 190 4.55 -4.70 10.61
N SER A 191 5.63 -4.69 9.82
CA SER A 191 6.35 -5.93 9.52
C SER A 191 7.05 -6.52 10.74
N SER A 192 7.66 -5.69 11.60
CA SER A 192 8.37 -6.17 12.79
C SER A 192 7.44 -6.74 13.84
N ILE A 193 6.31 -6.06 14.09
CA ILE A 193 5.34 -6.49 15.12
C ILE A 193 4.73 -7.87 14.78
N GLN A 194 4.62 -8.18 13.49
CA GLN A 194 4.17 -9.48 12.99
C GLN A 194 5.29 -10.52 12.99
N LEU A 195 6.49 -10.13 12.53
CA LEU A 195 7.61 -11.04 12.34
C LEU A 195 8.17 -11.55 13.67
N ILE A 196 8.43 -10.66 14.63
CA ILE A 196 9.17 -11.00 15.85
C ILE A 196 8.52 -12.15 16.63
N PRO A 197 7.20 -12.12 16.91
CA PRO A 197 6.53 -13.24 17.56
C PRO A 197 6.63 -14.54 16.76
N ALA A 198 6.60 -14.45 15.43
CA ALA A 198 6.62 -15.61 14.55
C ALA A 198 7.99 -16.31 14.48
N ILE A 199 9.07 -15.61 14.85
CA ILE A 199 10.45 -16.15 14.80
C ILE A 199 11.12 -16.28 16.17
N ALA A 200 10.51 -15.76 17.25
CA ALA A 200 11.09 -15.72 18.60
C ALA A 200 11.46 -17.11 19.15
N ASP A 201 10.64 -18.12 18.86
CA ASP A 201 10.90 -19.48 19.33
C ASP A 201 11.92 -20.23 18.47
N GLN A 202 12.17 -19.78 17.23
CA GLN A 202 13.15 -20.37 16.32
C GLN A 202 14.57 -19.80 16.54
N ALA A 203 14.69 -18.49 16.69
CA ALA A 203 15.99 -17.83 16.83
C ALA A 203 16.67 -18.11 18.19
N LYS A 204 18.01 -18.07 18.23
CA LYS A 204 18.75 -18.15 19.51
C LYS A 204 18.55 -16.88 20.33
N SER A 205 18.64 -15.74 19.67
CA SER A 205 18.33 -14.42 20.23
C SER A 205 17.91 -13.47 19.13
N ILE A 206 17.09 -12.49 19.48
CA ILE A 206 16.63 -11.41 18.61
C ILE A 206 16.99 -10.08 19.25
N THR A 207 17.73 -9.23 18.54
CA THR A 207 17.89 -7.83 18.91
C THR A 207 17.13 -6.97 17.91
N GLN A 208 16.06 -6.33 18.38
CA GLN A 208 15.28 -5.40 17.59
C GLN A 208 15.80 -3.98 17.78
N PHE A 209 16.16 -3.33 16.67
CA PHE A 209 16.55 -1.93 16.62
C PHE A 209 15.35 -1.09 16.18
N MET A 210 14.96 -0.14 17.02
CA MET A 210 13.86 0.77 16.75
C MET A 210 14.31 2.23 16.75
N ARG A 211 13.57 3.10 16.05
CA ARG A 211 13.87 4.54 16.03
C ARG A 211 12.79 5.40 16.64
N THR A 212 11.54 5.18 16.23
CA THR A 212 10.41 5.97 16.70
C THR A 212 9.28 5.01 17.05
N PRO A 213 8.80 4.98 18.30
CA PRO A 213 7.67 4.13 18.67
C PRO A 213 6.42 4.42 17.84
N HIS A 214 5.55 3.42 17.74
CA HIS A 214 4.22 3.55 17.14
C HIS A 214 3.15 3.41 18.20
N HIS A 215 1.98 4.02 17.99
CA HIS A 215 0.80 3.71 18.81
C HIS A 215 0.40 2.26 18.54
N ILE A 216 0.38 1.45 19.59
CA ILE A 216 0.05 0.02 19.54
C ILE A 216 -1.34 -0.17 20.15
N VAL A 217 -2.21 -0.87 19.43
CA VAL A 217 -3.57 -1.19 19.88
C VAL A 217 -3.78 -2.69 19.88
N GLN A 218 -4.56 -3.18 20.85
CA GLN A 218 -4.96 -4.57 20.88
C GLN A 218 -5.75 -4.94 19.63
N ALA A 219 -5.42 -6.08 19.03
CA ALA A 219 -6.16 -6.68 17.94
C ALA A 219 -6.36 -8.16 18.21
N ASN A 220 -7.50 -8.55 18.76
CA ASN A 220 -7.76 -9.98 18.92
C ASN A 220 -8.08 -10.60 17.55
N ASN A 221 -7.27 -11.58 17.11
CA ASN A 221 -7.52 -12.28 15.85
C ASN A 221 -8.36 -13.53 16.08
N TYR A 222 -9.68 -13.36 16.01
CA TYR A 222 -10.62 -14.45 16.26
C TYR A 222 -10.67 -15.44 15.10
N ASN A 223 -10.65 -16.74 15.43
CA ASN A 223 -10.93 -17.81 14.49
C ASN A 223 -12.41 -17.76 14.06
N ILE A 224 -12.66 -17.86 12.76
CA ILE A 224 -14.00 -18.00 12.19
C ILE A 224 -14.27 -19.50 12.07
N SER A 225 -15.24 -20.00 12.84
CA SER A 225 -15.54 -21.43 12.88
C SER A 225 -15.99 -21.96 11.51
N PRO A 226 -15.75 -23.25 11.20
CA PRO A 226 -16.25 -23.86 9.96
C PRO A 226 -17.76 -23.67 9.75
N THR A 227 -18.54 -23.71 10.84
CA THR A 227 -19.99 -23.45 10.80
C THR A 227 -20.31 -22.04 10.30
N TRP A 228 -19.65 -21.01 10.82
CA TRP A 228 -19.87 -19.63 10.36
C TRP A 228 -19.40 -19.43 8.92
N ARG A 229 -18.28 -20.05 8.51
CA ARG A 229 -17.85 -20.03 7.09
C ARG A 229 -18.89 -20.68 6.17
N ALA A 230 -19.47 -21.80 6.58
CA ALA A 230 -20.56 -22.45 5.84
C ALA A 230 -21.82 -21.58 5.77
N VAL A 231 -22.19 -20.91 6.87
CA VAL A 231 -23.30 -19.93 6.88
C VAL A 231 -23.05 -18.80 5.89
N PHE A 232 -21.87 -18.18 5.89
CA PHE A 232 -21.54 -17.13 4.94
C PHE A 232 -21.51 -17.60 3.48
N HIS A 233 -21.09 -18.85 3.25
CA HIS A 233 -21.09 -19.46 1.92
C HIS A 233 -22.52 -19.71 1.39
N HIS A 234 -23.39 -20.29 2.22
CA HIS A 234 -24.77 -20.65 1.81
C HIS A 234 -25.77 -19.50 1.93
N LEU A 235 -25.51 -18.49 2.76
CA LEU A 235 -26.34 -17.28 2.93
C LEU A 235 -25.51 -16.01 2.69
N PRO A 236 -25.16 -15.68 1.42
CA PRO A 236 -24.29 -14.55 1.09
C PRO A 236 -24.79 -13.20 1.62
N ILE A 237 -26.11 -13.02 1.80
CA ILE A 237 -26.66 -11.78 2.35
C ILE A 237 -26.13 -11.47 3.75
N LEU A 238 -25.89 -12.50 4.58
CA LEU A 238 -25.32 -12.33 5.91
C LEU A 238 -23.87 -11.86 5.84
N LEU A 239 -23.10 -12.37 4.87
CA LEU A 239 -21.73 -11.93 4.61
C LEU A 239 -21.70 -10.45 4.20
N TYR A 240 -22.63 -10.02 3.34
CA TYR A 240 -22.75 -8.61 2.94
C TYR A 240 -23.16 -7.69 4.10
N VAL A 241 -24.13 -8.10 4.92
CA VAL A 241 -24.54 -7.34 6.12
C VAL A 241 -23.38 -7.22 7.11
N PHE A 242 -22.66 -8.32 7.36
CA PHE A 242 -21.50 -8.32 8.26
C PHE A 242 -20.37 -7.43 7.73
N ARG A 243 -20.09 -7.50 6.42
CA ARG A 243 -19.14 -6.61 5.75
C ARG A 243 -19.54 -5.13 5.89
N LEU A 244 -20.82 -4.80 5.70
CA LEU A 244 -21.31 -3.43 5.86
C LEU A 244 -21.14 -2.95 7.30
N PHE A 245 -21.51 -3.75 8.29
CA PHE A 245 -21.32 -3.42 9.71
C PHE A 245 -19.85 -3.15 10.03
N MET A 246 -18.93 -4.00 9.57
CA MET A 246 -17.49 -3.81 9.77
C MET A 246 -16.97 -2.54 9.09
N LEU A 247 -17.41 -2.25 7.87
CA LEU A 247 -17.06 -1.01 7.18
C LEU A 247 -17.54 0.22 7.97
N LEU A 248 -18.80 0.23 8.42
CA LEU A 248 -19.36 1.33 9.22
C LEU A 248 -18.63 1.50 10.55
N TYR A 249 -18.30 0.41 11.23
CA TYR A 249 -17.51 0.44 12.46
C TYR A 249 -16.13 1.07 12.23
N MET A 250 -15.41 0.64 11.18
CA MET A 250 -14.12 1.23 10.81
C MET A 250 -14.24 2.71 10.43
N GLU A 251 -15.33 3.13 9.78
CA GLU A 251 -15.57 4.53 9.44
C GLU A 251 -15.78 5.43 10.67
N ILE A 252 -16.18 4.91 11.83
CA ILE A 252 -16.28 5.71 13.07
C ILE A 252 -14.90 6.27 13.47
N ALA A 253 -13.82 5.54 13.15
CA ALA A 253 -12.46 6.01 13.42
C ALA A 253 -12.12 7.30 12.65
N PHE A 254 -12.81 7.64 11.56
CA PHE A 254 -12.65 8.90 10.84
C PHE A 254 -12.71 10.12 11.76
N PHE A 255 -13.68 10.15 12.67
CA PHE A 255 -13.93 11.31 13.52
C PHE A 255 -12.77 11.65 14.45
N GLN A 256 -11.91 10.68 14.78
CA GLN A 256 -10.73 10.95 15.61
C GLN A 256 -9.64 11.71 14.84
N PHE A 257 -9.60 11.64 13.51
CA PHE A 257 -8.56 12.34 12.73
C PHE A 257 -8.85 13.83 12.54
N GLN A 258 -10.05 14.31 12.88
CA GLN A 258 -10.45 15.71 12.69
C GLN A 258 -9.95 16.59 13.84
N ASN A 259 -9.57 17.84 13.57
CA ASN A 259 -9.17 18.83 14.58
C ASN A 259 -10.37 19.54 15.24
N THR A 260 -11.48 18.84 15.39
CA THR A 260 -12.63 19.31 16.18
C THR A 260 -12.42 18.99 17.66
N PRO A 261 -13.15 19.64 18.60
CA PRO A 261 -13.09 19.27 20.02
C PRO A 261 -13.36 17.78 20.28
N ASN A 262 -14.37 17.20 19.61
CA ASN A 262 -14.67 15.77 19.68
C ASN A 262 -13.54 14.90 19.09
N GLY A 263 -12.95 15.32 17.97
CA GLY A 263 -11.83 14.60 17.36
C GLY A 263 -10.59 14.57 18.27
N ARG A 264 -10.21 15.72 18.84
CA ARG A 264 -9.12 15.81 19.84
C ARG A 264 -9.38 14.93 21.07
N ALA A 265 -10.59 14.99 21.62
CA ALA A 265 -10.96 14.14 22.78
C ALA A 265 -10.86 12.64 22.45
N ARG A 266 -11.30 12.22 21.26
CA ARG A 266 -11.18 10.83 20.79
C ARG A 266 -9.73 10.40 20.57
N ARG A 267 -8.87 11.28 20.04
CA ARG A 267 -7.43 10.99 19.92
C ARG A 267 -6.80 10.81 21.28
N LEU A 268 -7.00 11.74 22.20
CA LEU A 268 -6.44 11.65 23.55
C LEU A 268 -6.90 10.38 24.28
N ALA A 269 -8.17 10.00 24.12
CA ALA A 269 -8.68 8.72 24.65
C ALA A 269 -7.99 7.51 24.02
N SER A 270 -7.71 7.54 22.71
CA SER A 270 -6.99 6.48 21.99
C SER A 270 -5.51 6.42 22.34
N GLU A 271 -4.87 7.57 22.55
CA GLU A 271 -3.48 7.69 23.06
C GLU A 271 -3.39 7.05 24.43
N LYS A 272 -4.30 7.43 25.34
CA LYS A 272 -4.35 6.88 26.69
C LYS A 272 -4.57 5.37 26.67
N ALA A 273 -5.52 4.89 25.88
CA ALA A 273 -5.78 3.45 25.74
C ALA A 273 -4.57 2.69 25.15
N SER A 274 -3.86 3.29 24.18
CA SER A 274 -2.63 2.71 23.63
C SER A 274 -1.52 2.62 24.69
N GLN A 275 -1.33 3.70 25.46
CA GLN A 275 -0.36 3.74 26.56
C GLN A 275 -0.70 2.72 27.65
N GLU A 276 -1.95 2.69 28.13
CA GLU A 276 -2.43 1.74 29.13
C GLU A 276 -2.23 0.30 28.63
N TYR A 277 -2.51 0.02 27.35
CA TYR A 277 -2.30 -1.31 26.77
C TYR A 277 -0.82 -1.72 26.76
N VAL A 278 0.10 -0.80 26.40
CA VAL A 278 1.54 -1.05 26.46
C VAL A 278 1.99 -1.33 27.89
N GLN A 279 1.55 -0.51 28.85
CA GLN A 279 1.93 -0.66 30.26
C GLN A 279 1.39 -1.97 30.87
N ASN A 280 0.19 -2.38 30.47
CA ASN A 280 -0.43 -3.61 30.96
C ASN A 280 0.14 -4.89 30.33
N THR A 281 0.75 -4.81 29.14
CA THR A 281 1.12 -5.99 28.35
C THR A 281 2.62 -6.18 28.18
N ALA A 282 3.38 -5.08 28.04
CA ALA A 282 4.82 -5.12 27.81
C ALA A 282 5.62 -5.11 29.12
N PRO A 283 6.85 -5.66 29.12
CA PRO A 283 7.77 -5.52 30.25
C PRO A 283 8.05 -4.05 30.58
N GLU A 284 8.11 -3.71 31.88
CA GLU A 284 8.31 -2.34 32.37
C GLU A 284 9.56 -1.66 31.78
N GLN A 285 10.65 -2.42 31.63
CA GLN A 285 11.91 -1.92 31.06
C GLN A 285 11.79 -1.36 29.63
N TYR A 286 10.70 -1.65 28.91
CA TYR A 286 10.50 -1.20 27.53
C TYR A 286 9.43 -0.11 27.38
N TRP A 287 8.77 0.33 28.45
CA TRP A 287 7.70 1.33 28.35
C TRP A 287 8.18 2.63 27.71
N ASP A 288 9.32 3.17 28.15
CA ASP A 288 9.90 4.40 27.60
C ASP A 288 10.28 4.29 26.11
N LEU A 289 10.59 3.07 25.65
CA LEU A 289 10.90 2.81 24.25
C LEU A 289 9.63 2.67 23.40
N LEU A 290 8.54 2.15 23.97
CA LEU A 290 7.33 1.77 23.23
C LEU A 290 6.25 2.86 23.17
N ILE A 291 6.22 3.80 24.14
CA ILE A 291 5.17 4.82 24.23
C ILE A 291 5.51 6.04 23.34
N PRO A 292 4.69 6.37 22.33
CA PRO A 292 4.94 7.51 21.45
C PRO A 292 4.73 8.88 22.10
N LYS A 293 5.50 9.87 21.62
CA LYS A 293 5.41 11.29 22.04
C LYS A 293 4.69 12.18 21.01
N TYR A 294 3.93 11.59 20.09
CA TYR A 294 3.20 12.29 19.03
C TYR A 294 1.72 11.88 19.03
N GLU A 295 0.84 12.71 18.46
CA GLU A 295 -0.60 12.48 18.50
C GLU A 295 -1.05 11.16 17.82
N PHE A 296 -2.07 10.52 18.37
CA PHE A 296 -2.65 9.32 17.77
C PHE A 296 -3.29 9.62 16.41
N GLY A 297 -3.04 8.74 15.44
CA GLY A 297 -3.48 8.94 14.06
C GLY A 297 -2.47 9.66 13.18
N CYS A 298 -1.40 10.24 13.72
CA CYS A 298 -0.33 10.84 12.92
C CYS A 298 0.37 9.88 11.97
N LYS A 299 0.56 8.66 12.45
CA LYS A 299 1.08 7.53 11.70
C LYS A 299 0.07 6.41 11.81
N ARG A 300 0.16 5.43 10.90
CA ARG A 300 -0.62 4.20 11.02
C ARG A 300 -0.29 3.54 12.36
N ARG A 301 -1.33 3.23 13.14
CA ARG A 301 -1.24 2.45 14.38
C ARG A 301 -0.86 1.00 14.07
N LEU A 302 -0.23 0.32 15.02
CA LEU A 302 0.08 -1.09 14.90
C LEU A 302 -0.94 -1.91 15.69
N PHE A 303 -1.36 -3.02 15.09
CA PHE A 303 -2.31 -3.94 15.68
C PHE A 303 -1.53 -5.09 16.30
N ASP A 304 -1.53 -5.17 17.62
CA ASP A 304 -0.82 -6.20 18.35
C ASP A 304 -1.69 -7.42 18.58
N HIS A 305 -1.10 -8.58 18.30
CA HIS A 305 -1.66 -9.89 18.60
C HIS A 305 -0.89 -10.56 19.75
N THR A 306 0.43 -10.49 19.74
CA THR A 306 1.33 -11.21 20.67
C THR A 306 2.71 -10.57 20.84
N TYR A 307 3.02 -9.46 20.17
CA TYR A 307 4.34 -8.82 20.18
C TYR A 307 4.72 -8.28 21.54
N LEU A 308 3.85 -7.50 22.19
CA LEU A 308 4.18 -6.96 23.51
C LEU A 308 4.42 -8.07 24.54
N THR A 309 3.63 -9.15 24.45
CA THR A 309 3.82 -10.35 25.28
C THR A 309 5.14 -11.07 24.96
N THR A 310 5.54 -11.14 23.69
CA THR A 310 6.79 -11.77 23.25
C THR A 310 8.02 -11.08 23.86
N LEU A 311 7.96 -9.77 24.12
CA LEU A 311 9.06 -9.02 24.75
C LEU A 311 9.38 -9.47 26.18
N HIS A 312 8.49 -10.22 26.86
CA HIS A 312 8.79 -10.84 28.17
C HIS A 312 9.81 -11.97 28.07
N GLN A 313 10.09 -12.49 26.89
CA GLN A 313 11.18 -13.43 26.66
C GLN A 313 12.55 -12.69 26.68
N THR A 314 12.84 -11.95 27.74
CA THR A 314 14.00 -11.03 27.84
C THR A 314 15.35 -11.72 27.70
N HIS A 315 15.41 -13.02 27.95
CA HIS A 315 16.58 -13.87 27.72
C HIS A 315 16.86 -14.16 26.23
N LYS A 316 15.87 -13.95 25.35
CA LYS A 316 15.94 -14.14 23.89
C LYS A 316 15.76 -12.85 23.12
N VAL A 317 14.80 -12.01 23.49
CA VAL A 317 14.38 -10.83 22.74
C VAL A 317 14.81 -9.58 23.47
N THR A 318 15.59 -8.74 22.81
CA THR A 318 16.04 -7.44 23.29
C THR A 318 15.56 -6.34 22.37
N LEU A 319 14.84 -5.35 22.91
CA LEU A 319 14.48 -4.12 22.20
C LEU A 319 15.47 -3.01 22.56
N THR A 320 15.99 -2.31 21.55
CA THR A 320 16.89 -1.17 21.74
C THR A 320 16.60 -0.03 20.76
N ASN A 321 16.84 1.20 21.20
CA ASN A 321 16.85 2.40 20.36
C ASN A 321 18.27 2.96 20.15
N ASP A 322 19.30 2.21 20.56
CA ASP A 322 20.71 2.60 20.36
C ASP A 322 21.04 2.64 18.86
N PRO A 323 21.39 3.82 18.30
CA PRO A 323 21.62 3.96 16.87
C PRO A 323 22.72 3.04 16.35
N ILE A 324 22.47 2.40 15.21
CA ILE A 324 23.46 1.60 14.50
C ILE A 324 24.46 2.54 13.82
N VAL A 325 25.75 2.37 14.10
CA VAL A 325 26.83 3.18 13.54
C VAL A 325 27.50 2.49 12.37
N SER A 326 27.79 1.19 12.51
CA SER A 326 28.43 0.39 11.46
C SER A 326 28.21 -1.10 11.67
N LEU A 327 28.51 -1.87 10.62
CA LEU A 327 28.65 -3.31 10.69
C LEU A 327 30.13 -3.68 10.73
N THR A 328 30.41 -4.80 11.37
CA THR A 328 31.67 -5.53 11.25
C THR A 328 31.38 -6.87 10.55
N THR A 329 32.38 -7.73 10.40
CA THR A 329 32.22 -9.02 9.73
C THR A 329 31.15 -9.93 10.35
N ASN A 330 30.83 -9.79 11.64
CA ASN A 330 29.87 -10.64 12.36
C ASN A 330 29.11 -9.92 13.50
N ALA A 331 29.11 -8.59 13.54
CA ALA A 331 28.44 -7.84 14.59
C ALA A 331 27.95 -6.46 14.15
N ILE A 332 26.90 -5.98 14.82
CA ILE A 332 26.40 -4.61 14.73
C ILE A 332 27.10 -3.76 15.78
N LYS A 333 27.67 -2.62 15.39
CA LYS A 333 28.22 -1.60 16.28
C LYS A 333 27.19 -0.50 16.50
N THR A 334 26.95 -0.17 17.75
CA THR A 334 26.01 0.87 18.13
C THR A 334 26.71 2.12 18.66
N GLN A 335 26.00 3.22 18.75
CA GLN A 335 26.55 4.52 19.15
C GLN A 335 27.05 4.53 20.59
N HIS A 336 26.39 3.82 21.50
CA HIS A 336 26.81 3.73 22.90
C HIS A 336 27.89 2.65 23.14
N GLY A 337 28.56 2.19 22.07
CA GLY A 337 29.75 1.34 22.16
C GLY A 337 29.46 -0.16 22.24
N SER A 338 28.20 -0.59 22.13
CA SER A 338 27.86 -2.02 22.12
C SER A 338 28.29 -2.67 20.80
N SER A 339 28.75 -3.92 20.90
CA SER A 339 29.07 -4.78 19.77
C SER A 339 28.22 -6.03 19.86
N ILE A 340 27.16 -6.09 19.06
CA ILE A 340 26.13 -7.13 19.16
C ILE A 340 26.43 -8.20 18.10
N PRO A 341 26.82 -9.43 18.49
CA PRO A 341 27.04 -10.52 17.55
C PRO A 341 25.76 -10.83 16.79
N VAL A 342 25.85 -10.95 15.46
CA VAL A 342 24.70 -11.17 14.59
C VAL A 342 25.09 -12.06 13.43
N ASP A 343 24.31 -13.12 13.21
CA ASP A 343 24.42 -14.02 12.07
C ASP A 343 23.52 -13.56 10.90
N ILE A 344 22.36 -12.97 11.23
CA ILE A 344 21.33 -12.61 10.26
C ILE A 344 20.74 -11.24 10.61
N ILE A 345 20.71 -10.33 9.63
CA ILE A 345 20.03 -9.03 9.72
C ILE A 345 18.74 -9.10 8.90
N ILE A 346 17.61 -8.91 9.54
CA ILE A 346 16.30 -8.77 8.89
C ILE A 346 15.90 -7.30 8.88
N LEU A 347 15.73 -6.76 7.67
CA LEU A 347 15.30 -5.40 7.42
C LEU A 347 13.77 -5.36 7.38
N ALA A 348 13.20 -4.75 8.42
CA ALA A 348 11.80 -4.33 8.48
C ALA A 348 11.73 -2.79 8.38
N THR A 349 12.56 -2.22 7.50
CA THR A 349 12.85 -0.79 7.33
C THR A 349 11.84 -0.06 6.46
N GLY A 350 10.82 -0.76 5.96
CA GLY A 350 9.78 -0.20 5.10
C GLY A 350 10.21 -0.12 3.64
N PHE A 351 9.71 0.87 2.93
CA PHE A 351 9.78 0.91 1.47
C PHE A 351 10.19 2.30 0.97
N SER A 352 10.92 2.34 -0.14
CA SER A 352 11.22 3.58 -0.85
C SER A 352 9.99 4.07 -1.62
N LEU A 353 9.68 5.36 -1.52
CA LEU A 353 8.54 6.00 -2.17
C LEU A 353 8.82 6.37 -3.64
N SER A 354 9.31 5.39 -4.39
CA SER A 354 9.79 5.54 -5.76
C SER A 354 8.75 5.18 -6.82
N GLN A 355 7.51 4.86 -6.44
CA GLN A 355 6.44 4.42 -7.36
C GLN A 355 6.10 5.44 -8.46
N TYR A 356 6.55 6.69 -8.30
CA TYR A 356 6.37 7.78 -9.25
C TYR A 356 7.68 8.26 -9.88
N THR A 357 8.69 7.39 -9.97
CA THR A 357 9.98 7.72 -10.60
C THR A 357 10.04 7.29 -12.07
N THR A 358 9.29 6.27 -12.49
CA THR A 358 9.25 5.81 -13.88
C THR A 358 8.85 6.94 -14.83
N PRO A 359 9.64 7.28 -15.86
CA PRO A 359 9.34 8.34 -16.81
C PRO A 359 7.92 8.27 -17.38
N LEU A 360 7.22 9.40 -17.36
CA LEU A 360 5.87 9.53 -17.91
C LEU A 360 5.74 10.91 -18.56
N GLU A 361 5.49 10.94 -19.86
CA GLU A 361 5.36 12.15 -20.68
C GLU A 361 3.98 12.24 -21.30
N GLY A 362 3.23 13.28 -20.91
CA GLY A 362 1.94 13.61 -21.49
C GLY A 362 2.04 14.44 -22.77
N ARG A 363 1.03 15.27 -23.01
CA ARG A 363 0.99 16.19 -24.17
C ARG A 363 2.21 17.09 -24.20
N ASN A 364 2.68 17.38 -25.41
CA ASN A 364 3.84 18.25 -25.67
C ASN A 364 5.09 17.84 -24.88
N HIS A 365 5.27 16.53 -24.64
CA HIS A 365 6.36 15.97 -23.83
C HIS A 365 6.43 16.50 -22.39
N LYS A 366 5.31 17.01 -21.85
CA LYS A 366 5.25 17.46 -20.46
C LYS A 366 5.43 16.25 -19.54
N THR A 367 6.52 16.24 -18.78
CA THR A 367 6.81 15.16 -17.83
C THR A 367 5.91 15.26 -16.59
N ARG A 368 5.68 14.12 -15.91
CA ARG A 368 4.98 14.10 -14.61
C ARG A 368 5.65 15.00 -13.57
N ALA A 369 6.98 15.06 -13.56
CA ALA A 369 7.74 15.91 -12.66
C ALA A 369 7.46 17.40 -12.92
N GLN A 370 7.48 17.83 -14.19
CA GLN A 370 7.12 19.20 -14.58
C GLN A 370 5.65 19.53 -14.29
N HIS A 371 4.75 18.55 -14.34
CA HIS A 371 3.36 18.75 -13.91
C HIS A 371 3.28 19.06 -12.42
N TRP A 372 3.85 18.21 -11.58
CA TRP A 372 3.83 18.38 -10.13
C TRP A 372 4.60 19.59 -9.64
N SER A 373 5.66 20.03 -10.33
CA SER A 373 6.33 21.28 -9.98
C SER A 373 5.43 22.51 -10.09
N THR A 374 4.35 22.47 -10.89
CA THR A 374 3.36 23.57 -10.95
C THR A 374 2.41 23.62 -9.74
N TYR A 375 2.39 22.55 -8.93
CA TYR A 375 1.65 22.48 -7.66
C TYR A 375 2.61 22.64 -6.45
N GLY A 376 3.88 22.29 -6.63
CA GLY A 376 4.92 22.23 -5.59
C GLY A 376 5.00 20.87 -4.90
N HIS A 377 4.02 19.99 -5.12
CA HIS A 377 3.92 18.65 -4.53
C HIS A 377 3.27 17.69 -5.52
N LYS A 378 3.24 16.39 -5.19
CA LYS A 378 2.54 15.40 -6.03
C LYS A 378 1.03 15.65 -5.94
N ALA A 379 0.40 15.97 -7.06
CA ALA A 379 -1.01 16.31 -7.14
C ALA A 379 -1.71 15.50 -8.24
N THR A 380 -2.96 15.11 -7.98
CA THR A 380 -3.84 14.46 -8.96
C THR A 380 -5.29 14.85 -8.71
N PHE A 381 -6.11 14.82 -9.75
CA PHE A 381 -7.55 14.95 -9.61
C PHE A 381 -8.16 13.63 -9.12
N LYS A 382 -8.85 13.70 -7.97
CA LYS A 382 -9.53 12.56 -7.34
C LYS A 382 -8.66 11.30 -7.28
N THR A 383 -7.37 11.46 -6.98
CA THR A 383 -6.38 10.37 -6.85
C THR A 383 -6.12 9.55 -8.13
N VAL A 384 -6.78 9.89 -9.25
CA VAL A 384 -6.80 9.07 -10.47
C VAL A 384 -6.17 9.73 -11.69
N ALA A 385 -6.26 11.04 -11.90
CA ALA A 385 -5.90 11.66 -13.19
C ALA A 385 -5.08 12.94 -13.05
N MET A 386 -4.41 13.34 -14.14
CA MET A 386 -3.64 14.59 -14.23
C MET A 386 -3.97 15.32 -15.53
N HIS A 387 -4.11 16.65 -15.47
CA HIS A 387 -4.25 17.46 -16.67
C HIS A 387 -2.94 17.43 -17.48
N GLY A 388 -3.03 17.33 -18.81
CA GLY A 388 -1.92 17.11 -19.72
C GLY A 388 -1.58 15.64 -19.96
N PHE A 389 -2.23 14.69 -19.29
CA PHE A 389 -1.99 13.23 -19.42
C PHE A 389 -3.28 12.51 -19.85
N PRO A 390 -3.74 12.72 -21.09
CA PRO A 390 -4.99 12.13 -21.58
C PRO A 390 -4.95 10.60 -21.51
N ASN A 391 -6.10 9.98 -21.23
CA ASN A 391 -6.27 8.52 -21.13
C ASN A 391 -5.34 7.80 -20.13
N PHE A 392 -4.61 8.53 -19.28
CA PHE A 392 -3.77 7.95 -18.23
C PHE A 392 -4.46 8.07 -16.87
N PHE A 393 -4.45 6.97 -16.12
CA PHE A 393 -5.06 6.91 -14.80
C PHE A 393 -4.19 6.17 -13.78
N TYR A 394 -4.23 6.60 -12.53
CA TYR A 394 -3.76 5.85 -11.38
C TYR A 394 -4.90 5.09 -10.73
N VAL A 395 -4.57 3.93 -10.15
CA VAL A 395 -5.31 3.35 -9.03
C VAL A 395 -4.36 3.38 -7.83
N LEU A 396 -4.81 3.99 -6.73
CA LEU A 396 -4.03 4.42 -5.57
C LEU A 396 -2.93 5.42 -5.92
N GLY A 397 -3.29 6.47 -6.66
CA GLY A 397 -2.39 7.60 -6.93
C GLY A 397 -2.12 8.46 -5.68
N PRO A 398 -1.43 9.60 -5.84
CA PRO A 398 -1.28 10.59 -4.77
C PRO A 398 -2.61 10.92 -4.09
N ASN A 399 -2.55 11.14 -2.78
CA ASN A 399 -3.70 11.47 -1.92
C ASN A 399 -4.80 10.40 -1.81
N SER A 400 -4.50 9.12 -2.05
CA SER A 400 -5.43 7.98 -1.87
C SER A 400 -5.37 7.29 -0.51
N GLY A 401 -4.36 7.60 0.29
CA GLY A 401 -4.02 6.92 1.54
C GLY A 401 -5.06 7.13 2.64
N ARG A 402 -5.51 6.02 3.25
CA ARG A 402 -6.43 6.01 4.38
C ARG A 402 -5.84 5.22 5.54
N LEU A 403 -5.84 5.81 6.73
CA LEU A 403 -5.19 5.24 7.92
C LEU A 403 -6.10 4.41 8.83
N TYR A 404 -7.39 4.28 8.48
CA TYR A 404 -8.38 3.70 9.38
C TYR A 404 -9.39 2.77 8.72
N THR A 405 -9.40 2.69 7.39
CA THR A 405 -10.37 1.88 6.64
C THR A 405 -9.69 0.96 5.62
N SER A 406 -10.47 0.13 4.95
CA SER A 406 -9.98 -0.79 3.92
C SER A 406 -9.60 -0.06 2.64
N THR A 407 -8.36 -0.29 2.17
CA THR A 407 -7.87 0.20 0.88
C THR A 407 -8.66 -0.38 -0.30
N VAL A 408 -9.27 -1.56 -0.16
CA VAL A 408 -10.03 -2.19 -1.24
C VAL A 408 -11.23 -1.34 -1.65
N GLN A 409 -11.87 -0.65 -0.69
CA GLN A 409 -12.97 0.27 -1.00
C GLN A 409 -12.51 1.48 -1.84
N VAL A 410 -11.30 1.98 -1.57
CA VAL A 410 -10.69 3.07 -2.35
C VAL A 410 -10.42 2.61 -3.78
N ILE A 411 -9.76 1.46 -3.92
CA ILE A 411 -9.46 0.82 -5.21
C ILE A 411 -10.73 0.64 -6.05
N GLU A 412 -11.80 0.09 -5.48
CA GLU A 412 -13.04 -0.14 -6.22
C GLU A 412 -13.70 1.17 -6.65
N SER A 413 -13.66 2.21 -5.81
CA SER A 413 -14.24 3.53 -6.13
C SER A 413 -13.46 4.23 -7.25
N GLU A 414 -12.12 4.15 -7.20
CA GLU A 414 -11.24 4.69 -8.26
C GLU A 414 -11.42 3.92 -9.57
N ALA A 415 -11.47 2.58 -9.52
CA ALA A 415 -11.71 1.75 -10.70
C ALA A 415 -13.08 2.04 -11.33
N ASP A 416 -14.14 2.23 -10.52
CA ASP A 416 -15.46 2.61 -11.02
C ASP A 416 -15.46 3.99 -11.70
N LEU A 417 -14.76 4.97 -11.12
CA LEU A 417 -14.55 6.27 -11.77
C LEU A 417 -13.83 6.11 -13.11
N ILE A 418 -12.72 5.37 -13.15
CA ILE A 418 -11.95 5.13 -14.38
C ILE A 418 -12.84 4.47 -15.44
N ILE A 419 -13.56 3.41 -15.09
CA ILE A 419 -14.49 2.71 -16.01
C ILE A 419 -15.51 3.67 -16.60
N SER A 420 -16.17 4.48 -15.76
CA SER A 420 -17.16 5.45 -16.22
C SER A 420 -16.55 6.50 -17.16
N THR A 421 -15.33 6.96 -16.86
CA THR A 421 -14.61 7.98 -17.63
C THR A 421 -14.10 7.43 -18.97
N ILE A 422 -13.64 6.18 -19.05
CA ILE A 422 -13.16 5.59 -20.30
C ILE A 422 -14.26 4.96 -21.15
N THR A 423 -15.49 4.87 -20.64
CA THR A 423 -16.63 4.27 -21.35
C THR A 423 -16.82 4.85 -22.76
N PRO A 424 -16.79 6.19 -22.98
CA PRO A 424 -16.92 6.75 -24.32
C PRO A 424 -15.80 6.31 -25.28
N ILE A 425 -14.57 6.14 -24.78
CA ILE A 425 -13.45 5.60 -25.57
C ILE A 425 -13.70 4.14 -25.91
N LEU A 426 -14.14 3.36 -24.91
CA LEU A 426 -14.42 1.94 -25.09
C LEU A 426 -15.61 1.67 -26.04
N GLN A 427 -16.52 2.63 -26.18
CA GLN A 427 -17.64 2.61 -27.12
C GLN A 427 -17.34 3.27 -28.48
N GLY A 428 -16.11 3.79 -28.70
CA GLY A 428 -15.74 4.46 -29.95
C GLY A 428 -16.39 5.83 -30.16
N LYS A 429 -16.90 6.46 -29.10
CA LYS A 429 -17.51 7.80 -29.12
C LYS A 429 -16.51 8.93 -28.87
N ALA A 430 -15.33 8.59 -28.35
CA ALA A 430 -14.21 9.51 -28.13
C ALA A 430 -12.90 8.76 -28.38
N THR A 431 -11.84 9.48 -28.73
CA THR A 431 -10.47 8.96 -28.80
C THR A 431 -9.66 9.37 -27.57
N THR A 432 -9.98 10.52 -26.97
CA THR A 432 -9.32 10.99 -25.75
C THR A 432 -10.30 11.45 -24.69
N VAL A 433 -9.92 11.24 -23.43
CA VAL A 433 -10.52 11.84 -22.25
C VAL A 433 -9.43 12.43 -21.37
N GLU A 434 -9.68 13.63 -20.84
CA GLU A 434 -8.71 14.36 -20.03
C GLU A 434 -9.41 15.19 -18.97
N VAL A 435 -8.84 15.27 -17.77
CA VAL A 435 -9.37 16.15 -16.72
C VAL A 435 -9.09 17.61 -17.08
N LYS A 436 -10.05 18.49 -16.81
CA LYS A 436 -9.86 19.94 -16.94
C LYS A 436 -8.83 20.45 -15.93
N GLU A 437 -7.96 21.36 -16.34
CA GLU A 437 -6.97 21.97 -15.43
C GLU A 437 -7.63 22.62 -14.21
N GLU A 438 -8.72 23.37 -14.43
CA GLU A 438 -9.49 24.01 -13.34
C GLU A 438 -10.04 23.00 -12.33
N SER A 439 -10.45 21.81 -12.79
CA SER A 439 -11.00 20.77 -11.92
C SER A 439 -9.90 20.11 -11.09
N GLU A 440 -8.73 19.85 -11.68
CA GLU A 440 -7.56 19.34 -10.95
C GLU A 440 -7.10 20.34 -9.88
N ARG A 441 -6.91 21.61 -10.24
CA ARG A 441 -6.48 22.67 -9.30
C ARG A 441 -7.46 22.89 -8.17
N ARG A 442 -8.76 22.98 -8.48
CA ARG A 442 -9.81 23.15 -7.48
C ARG A 442 -9.85 21.97 -6.50
N PHE A 443 -9.70 20.74 -7.01
CA PHE A 443 -9.67 19.55 -6.15
C PHE A 443 -8.44 19.56 -5.23
N ASP A 444 -7.25 19.87 -5.75
CA ASP A 444 -6.02 19.96 -4.95
C ASP A 444 -6.14 20.98 -3.81
N GLN A 445 -6.69 22.16 -4.10
CA GLN A 445 -6.95 23.21 -3.11
C GLN A 445 -7.94 22.74 -2.03
N GLN A 446 -9.09 22.19 -2.44
CA GLN A 446 -10.10 21.68 -1.51
C GLN A 446 -9.55 20.55 -0.63
N LEU A 447 -8.73 19.68 -1.20
CA LEU A 447 -8.11 18.56 -0.49
C LEU A 447 -7.15 19.05 0.59
N HIS A 448 -6.25 19.97 0.27
CA HIS A 448 -5.31 20.50 1.25
C HIS A 448 -5.99 21.36 2.31
N GLN A 449 -7.00 22.17 1.93
CA GLN A 449 -7.82 22.91 2.90
C GLN A 449 -8.56 21.96 3.86
N ALA A 450 -9.11 20.86 3.36
CA ALA A 450 -9.74 19.86 4.24
C ALA A 450 -8.71 19.16 5.13
N MET A 451 -7.49 18.92 4.63
CA MET A 451 -6.42 18.28 5.38
C MET A 451 -5.89 19.13 6.53
N GLU A 452 -5.85 20.46 6.39
CA GLU A 452 -5.55 21.41 7.49
C GLU A 452 -6.52 21.22 8.68
N GLY A 453 -7.76 20.81 8.41
CA GLY A 453 -8.76 20.46 9.42
C GLY A 453 -8.54 19.11 10.10
N THR A 454 -7.41 18.42 9.85
CA THR A 454 -7.09 17.09 10.39
C THR A 454 -5.75 17.07 11.09
N VAL A 455 -5.47 16.01 11.85
CA VAL A 455 -4.16 15.77 12.48
C VAL A 455 -2.99 15.74 11.47
N HIS A 456 -3.27 15.59 10.17
CA HIS A 456 -2.27 15.56 9.10
C HIS A 456 -1.95 16.93 8.47
N GLY A 457 -2.56 18.02 8.97
CA GLY A 457 -2.28 19.38 8.52
C GLY A 457 -0.89 19.89 8.92
N VAL A 458 -0.49 21.03 8.35
CA VAL A 458 0.77 21.73 8.65
C VAL A 458 0.53 22.65 9.86
N GLY A 459 1.08 22.34 11.04
CA GLY A 459 0.89 23.16 12.25
C GLY A 459 1.61 22.61 13.50
N GLU A 460 1.49 23.32 14.64
CA GLU A 460 1.96 22.82 15.95
C GLU A 460 1.20 21.54 16.32
N GLY A 461 1.90 20.42 16.46
CA GLY A 461 1.30 19.07 16.56
C GLY A 461 1.29 18.29 15.23
N GLY A 462 1.67 18.93 14.12
CA GLY A 462 1.75 18.34 12.80
C GLY A 462 2.65 17.11 12.75
N CYS A 463 2.13 16.04 12.17
CA CYS A 463 2.78 14.75 12.12
C CYS A 463 3.99 14.77 11.19
N SER A 464 5.19 14.52 11.71
CA SER A 464 6.35 14.22 10.87
C SER A 464 6.16 12.84 10.22
N SER A 465 5.75 12.85 8.96
CA SER A 465 5.57 11.68 8.13
C SER A 465 6.44 11.78 6.88
N TYR A 466 6.93 10.64 6.40
CA TYR A 466 7.70 10.57 5.16
C TYR A 466 6.86 10.90 3.90
N PHE A 467 5.55 11.07 4.06
CA PHE A 467 4.61 11.51 3.02
C PHE A 467 4.44 13.03 2.94
N VAL A 468 5.14 13.79 3.80
CA VAL A 468 5.16 15.24 3.74
C VAL A 468 6.26 15.68 2.78
N ASP A 469 5.88 16.49 1.79
CA ASP A 469 6.83 17.14 0.90
C ASP A 469 7.67 18.16 1.69
N ARG A 470 8.99 18.14 1.52
CA ARG A 470 9.91 18.92 2.37
C ARG A 470 9.90 20.40 2.05
N ASP A 471 9.60 20.75 0.81
CA ASP A 471 9.68 22.14 0.32
C ASP A 471 8.36 22.86 0.59
N THR A 472 7.24 22.17 0.37
CA THR A 472 5.90 22.74 0.54
C THR A 472 5.25 22.46 1.90
N GLY A 473 5.75 21.47 2.63
CA GLY A 473 5.12 20.97 3.86
C GLY A 473 3.80 20.21 3.62
N LYS A 474 3.36 20.03 2.37
CA LYS A 474 2.09 19.38 2.04
C LYS A 474 2.20 17.86 2.05
N ASN A 475 1.19 17.20 2.58
CA ASN A 475 1.11 15.74 2.59
C ASN A 475 0.45 15.23 1.29
N TRP A 476 1.21 14.47 0.51
CA TRP A 476 0.78 13.96 -0.79
C TRP A 476 0.20 12.54 -0.74
N PHE A 477 -0.01 11.97 0.46
CA PHE A 477 -0.52 10.60 0.63
C PHE A 477 -1.94 10.56 1.15
N VAL A 478 -2.30 11.36 2.16
CA VAL A 478 -3.56 11.19 2.88
C VAL A 478 -4.75 11.71 2.08
N TYR A 479 -5.86 10.97 2.16
CA TYR A 479 -7.19 11.43 1.76
C TYR A 479 -7.98 11.92 2.98
N PRO A 480 -8.42 13.20 3.05
CA PRO A 480 -8.91 13.81 4.29
C PRO A 480 -10.40 13.59 4.58
N TRP A 481 -11.17 13.02 3.66
CA TRP A 481 -12.61 12.75 3.85
C TRP A 481 -12.90 11.27 4.09
N ASN A 482 -14.16 10.93 4.41
CA ASN A 482 -14.60 9.57 4.70
C ASN A 482 -14.93 8.73 3.45
N SER A 483 -15.21 7.44 3.62
CA SER A 483 -15.44 6.52 2.48
C SER A 483 -16.71 6.84 1.70
N LEU A 484 -17.76 7.33 2.39
CA LEU A 484 -18.98 7.76 1.72
C LEU A 484 -18.74 8.97 0.82
N HIS A 485 -17.99 9.96 1.29
CA HIS A 485 -17.60 11.12 0.50
C HIS A 485 -16.78 10.69 -0.73
N LEU A 486 -15.79 9.82 -0.54
CA LEU A 486 -14.99 9.27 -1.65
C LEU A 486 -15.89 8.63 -2.70
N TRP A 487 -16.71 7.66 -2.28
CA TRP A 487 -17.62 6.93 -3.18
C TRP A 487 -18.58 7.88 -3.92
N MET A 488 -19.22 8.80 -3.20
CA MET A 488 -20.12 9.80 -3.80
C MET A 488 -19.40 10.69 -4.80
N SER A 489 -18.19 11.15 -4.48
CA SER A 489 -17.40 12.03 -5.34
C SER A 489 -16.95 11.34 -6.63
N MET A 490 -16.77 10.01 -6.60
CA MET A 490 -16.32 9.20 -7.72
C MET A 490 -17.49 8.66 -8.56
N TYR A 491 -18.64 8.39 -7.93
CA TYR A 491 -19.80 7.79 -8.59
C TYR A 491 -20.77 8.83 -9.16
N TRP A 492 -20.94 9.98 -8.50
CA TRP A 492 -21.89 11.03 -8.93
C TRP A 492 -21.16 12.20 -9.60
N ARG A 493 -21.72 12.72 -10.71
CA ARG A 493 -21.24 13.89 -11.48
C ARG A 493 -19.92 13.71 -12.23
N VAL A 494 -19.66 12.52 -12.79
CA VAL A 494 -18.43 12.24 -13.55
C VAL A 494 -18.24 13.24 -14.70
N GLY A 495 -19.24 13.47 -15.55
CA GLY A 495 -19.01 14.12 -16.86
C GLY A 495 -18.57 15.59 -16.88
N ARG A 496 -18.73 16.39 -15.82
CA ARG A 496 -18.48 17.85 -15.89
C ARG A 496 -16.99 18.23 -15.78
N ASP A 497 -16.19 17.36 -15.19
CA ASP A 497 -14.77 17.61 -14.90
C ASP A 497 -13.83 17.09 -16.01
N TRP A 498 -14.37 16.42 -17.04
CA TRP A 498 -13.61 15.81 -18.13
C TRP A 498 -13.91 16.48 -19.47
N VAL A 499 -12.91 16.47 -20.35
CA VAL A 499 -13.01 16.86 -21.76
C VAL A 499 -12.86 15.60 -22.59
N TYR A 500 -13.82 15.37 -23.48
CA TYR A 500 -13.77 14.28 -24.47
C TYR A 500 -13.51 14.87 -25.84
N GLN A 501 -12.64 14.23 -26.62
CA GLN A 501 -12.37 14.60 -28.01
C GLN A 501 -12.51 13.37 -28.89
N SER A 502 -13.01 13.57 -30.11
CA SER A 502 -13.14 12.54 -31.15
C SER A 502 -11.92 12.53 -32.05
#